data_AF-A0A5U9KSP0-F1
#
_entry.id   AF-A0A5U9KSP0-F1
#
_cell.length_a   1.000
_cell.length_b   1.000
_cell.length_c   1.000
_cell.angle_alpha   90.00
_cell.angle_beta   90.00
_cell.angle_gamma   90.00
#
_symmetry.space_group_name_H-M   'P 1'
#
loop_
_entity.id
_entity.type
_entity.pdbx_description
1 polymer ?
#
loop_
_entity_poly.entity_id
_entity_poly.type
_entity_poly.pdbx_seq_one_letter_code
_entity_poly.pdbx_strand_id
1 'polypeptide(L)' 'MKSEQVQPVIPQGLHSSYTLAQQTWLMNIAGFIDLTRYRQTV' A
#
# COMPACT_ATOMS: atom_id res chain seq x y z
N MET A 1 7.74 -5.86 9.03
CA MET A 1 6.62 -5.32 8.21
C MET A 1 5.44 -6.29 8.14
N LYS A 2 5.41 -7.34 7.27
CA LYS A 2 4.23 -8.22 7.16
C LYS A 2 3.94 -9.01 8.45
N SER A 3 4.96 -9.54 9.09
CA SER A 3 4.87 -10.18 10.42
C SER A 3 4.43 -9.22 11.53
N GLU A 4 4.70 -7.92 11.36
CA GLU A 4 4.31 -6.84 12.27
C GLU A 4 2.97 -6.20 11.87
N GLN A 5 2.27 -6.78 10.89
CA GLN A 5 0.99 -6.28 10.38
C GLN A 5 1.03 -4.84 9.84
N VAL A 6 2.21 -4.39 9.40
CA VAL A 6 2.39 -3.08 8.76
C VAL A 6 2.31 -3.23 7.24
N GLN A 7 1.39 -2.51 6.61
CA GLN A 7 1.27 -2.41 5.16
C GLN A 7 2.04 -1.18 4.65
N PRO A 8 3.07 -1.35 3.80
CA PRO A 8 3.78 -0.22 3.22
C PRO A 8 2.93 0.52 2.18
N VAL A 9 2.91 1.85 2.27
CA VAL A 9 2.31 2.74 1.28
C VAL A 9 3.44 3.45 0.53
N ILE A 10 3.62 3.16 -0.75
CA ILE A 10 4.71 3.72 -1.56
C ILE A 10 4.26 4.09 -2.99
N PRO A 11 4.89 5.08 -3.65
CA PRO A 11 4.57 5.48 -5.02
C PRO A 11 4.55 4.29 -5.99
N GLN A 12 3.56 4.22 -6.87
CA GLN A 12 3.38 3.12 -7.82
C GLN A 12 4.62 2.86 -8.69
N GLY A 13 5.30 3.94 -9.13
CA GLY A 13 6.51 3.84 -9.95
C GLY A 13 7.70 3.17 -9.25
N LEU A 14 7.66 3.05 -7.92
CA LEU A 14 8.70 2.36 -7.15
C LEU A 14 8.36 0.89 -6.90
N HIS A 15 7.18 0.39 -7.27
CA HIS A 15 6.81 -1.00 -6.97
C HIS A 15 7.70 -2.00 -7.72
N SER A 16 8.18 -1.64 -8.91
CA SER A 16 9.07 -2.47 -9.73
C SER A 16 10.45 -2.72 -9.10
N SER A 17 10.87 -1.92 -8.11
CA SER A 17 12.12 -2.17 -7.38
C SER A 17 12.00 -3.26 -6.32
N TYR A 18 10.79 -3.77 -6.06
CA TYR A 18 10.52 -4.84 -5.11
C TYR A 18 10.31 -6.18 -5.82
N THR A 19 10.55 -7.29 -5.12
CA THR A 19 10.25 -8.62 -5.65
C THR A 19 8.74 -8.79 -5.90
N LEU A 20 8.36 -9.66 -6.84
CA LEU A 20 6.95 -9.96 -7.12
C LEU A 20 6.17 -10.35 -5.86
N ALA A 21 6.78 -11.16 -4.99
CA ALA A 21 6.16 -11.55 -3.71
C ALA A 21 5.89 -10.34 -2.81
N GLN A 22 6.79 -9.36 -2.75
CA GLN A 22 6.62 -8.14 -1.97
C GLN A 22 5.61 -7.18 -2.60
N GLN A 23 5.57 -7.08 -3.94
CA GLN A 23 4.65 -6.21 -4.66
C GLN A 23 3.18 -6.51 -4.32
N THR A 24 2.82 -7.77 -4.11
CA THR A 24 1.46 -8.18 -3.70
C THR A 24 1.01 -7.58 -2.36
N TRP A 25 1.95 -7.10 -1.54
CA TRP A 25 1.69 -6.54 -0.22
C TRP A 25 1.71 -5.00 -0.19
N LEU A 26 2.13 -4.34 -1.27
CA LEU A 26 2.25 -2.89 -1.33
C LEU A 26 0.89 -2.22 -1.60
N MET A 27 0.66 -1.08 -0.95
CA MET A 27 -0.41 -0.15 -1.32
C MET A 27 0.21 1.06 -2.01
N ASN A 28 -0.44 1.58 -3.06
CA ASN A 28 -0.05 2.86 -3.64
C ASN A 28 -0.72 4.04 -2.93
N ILE A 29 -0.15 5.23 -3.07
CA ILE A 29 -0.61 6.45 -2.39
C ILE A 29 -2.08 6.78 -2.74
N ALA A 30 -2.48 6.61 -4.00
CA ALA A 30 -3.85 6.88 -4.43
C ALA A 30 -4.85 5.95 -3.71
N GLY A 31 -4.58 4.64 -3.69
CA GLY A 31 -5.40 3.66 -2.99
C GLY A 31 -5.47 3.90 -1.48
N PHE A 32 -4.40 4.39 -0.86
CA PHE A 32 -4.42 4.77 0.56
C PHE A 32 -5.31 5.99 0.82
N ILE A 33 -5.26 7.01 -0.05
CA ILE A 33 -6.12 8.19 0.06
C ILE A 33 -7.59 7.79 -0.10
N ASP A 34 -7.91 6.94 -1.06
CA ASP A 34 -9.28 6.46 -1.26
C ASP A 34 -9.79 5.67 -0.06
N LEU A 35 -8.95 4.79 0.50
CA LEU A 35 -9.27 4.03 1.71
C LEU A 35 -9.52 4.95 2.92
N THR A 36 -8.68 5.96 3.12
CA THR A 36 -8.84 6.89 4.25
C THR A 36 -10.09 7.74 4.11
N ARG A 37 -10.40 8.25 2.90
CA ARG A 37 -11.66 8.95 2.61
C ARG A 37 -12.87 8.08 2.90
N TYR A 38 -12.88 6.85 2.39
CA TYR A 38 -13.96 5.90 2.63
C TYR A 38 -14.22 5.74 4.15
N ARG A 39 -13.17 5.55 4.93
CA ARG A 39 -13.26 5.39 6.39
C ARG A 39 -13.70 6.64 7.15
N GLN A 40 -13.57 7.83 6.57
CA GLN A 40 -14.02 9.09 7.18
C GLN A 40 -15.49 9.36 6.92
N THR A 41 -16.08 8.73 5.91
CA THR A 41 -17.49 8.88 5.53
C THR A 41 -18.40 7.77 6.04
N VAL A 42 -17.83 6.77 6.71
CA VAL A 42 -18.52 5.60 7.29
C VAL A 42 -18.67 5.80 8.80
#